data_AF-A4VNH4-F1
#
_entry.id   AF-A4VNH4-F1
#
_cell.length_a   1.000
_cell.length_b   1.000
_cell.length_c   1.000
_cell.angle_alpha   90.00
_cell.angle_beta   90.00
_cell.angle_gamma   90.00
#
_symmetry.space_group_name_H-M   'P 1'
#
loop_
_entity.id
_entity.type
_entity.pdbx_description
1 polymer ?
#
loop_
_entity_poly.entity_id
_entity_poly.type
_entity_poly.pdbx_seq_one_letter_code
_entity_poly.pdbx_strand_id
1 'polypeptide(L)' 'MLFNSMEFIAGFLPVVLLGFFLLTGSGRQRLAVTWLTVVSLVFYGWWNPVYVPLLVGSMLFNY' A
#
# COMPACT_ATOMS: atom_id res chain seq x y z
N MET A 1 -8.57 6.69 5.11
CA MET A 1 -7.73 7.88 5.11
C MET A 1 -8.00 8.68 3.84
N LEU A 2 -8.05 10.02 3.90
CA LEU A 2 -8.23 10.86 2.71
C LEU A 2 -6.87 11.31 2.17
N PHE A 3 -6.71 11.43 0.85
CA PHE A 3 -5.46 11.90 0.24
C PHE A 3 -5.06 13.32 0.68
N ASN A 4 -6.05 14.17 0.98
CA ASN A 4 -5.85 15.54 1.46
C ASN A 4 -5.69 15.64 2.99
N SER A 5 -5.69 14.50 3.71
CA SER A 5 -5.53 14.51 5.16
C SER A 5 -4.07 14.70 5.57
N MET A 6 -3.86 15.39 6.70
CA MET A 6 -2.51 15.59 7.26
C MET A 6 -1.83 14.26 7.61
N GLU A 7 -2.61 13.29 8.10
CA GLU A 7 -2.15 11.94 8.37
C GLU A 7 -1.51 11.30 7.12
N PHE A 8 -2.03 11.63 5.93
CA PHE A 8 -1.56 11.05 4.67
C PHE A 8 -0.28 11.68 4.20
N ILE A 9 -0.26 13.00 4.20
CA ILE A 9 0.87 13.76 3.69
C ILE A 9 2.07 13.63 4.64
N ALA A 10 1.84 13.73 5.95
CA ALA A 10 2.92 13.79 6.94
C ALA A 10 3.27 12.43 7.58
N GLY A 11 2.35 11.46 7.57
CA GLY A 11 2.56 10.14 8.18
C GLY A 11 2.72 9.04 7.14
N PHE A 12 1.64 8.75 6.41
CA PHE A 12 1.59 7.59 5.53
C PHE A 12 2.55 7.70 4.34
N LEU A 13 2.49 8.80 3.59
CA LEU A 13 3.31 9.02 2.39
C LEU A 13 4.82 8.91 2.63
N PRO A 14 5.42 9.56 3.65
CA PRO A 14 6.85 9.40 3.91
C PRO A 14 7.21 7.95 4.29
N VAL A 15 6.36 7.25 5.05
CA VAL A 15 6.59 5.83 5.39
C VAL A 15 6.55 4.96 4.14
N VAL A 16 5.59 5.16 3.24
CA VAL A 16 5.48 4.40 1.97
C VAL A 16 6.74 4.60 1.13
N LEU A 17 7.16 5.86 0.95
CA LEU A 17 8.31 6.22 0.13
C LEU A 17 9.62 5.70 0.72
N LEU A 18 9.80 5.81 2.04
CA LEU A 18 10.96 5.24 2.72
C LEU A 18 11.07 3.74 2.48
N GLY A 19 9.99 2.99 2.69
CA GLY A 19 9.99 1.55 2.42
C GLY A 19 10.28 1.24 0.95
N PHE A 20 9.71 2.00 0.02
CA PHE A 20 9.95 1.82 -1.42
C PHE A 20 11.41 2.05 -1.81
N PHE A 21 12.02 3.15 -1.36
CA PHE A 21 13.41 3.46 -1.69
C PHE A 21 14.40 2.46 -1.06
N LEU A 22 14.15 2.02 0.18
CA LEU A 22 14.97 0.99 0.84
C LEU A 22 14.93 -0.34 0.09
N LEU A 23 13.76 -0.77 -0.35
CA LEU A 23 13.57 -2.04 -1.06
C LEU A 23 14.10 -1.99 -2.49
N THR A 24 13.91 -0.86 -3.18
CA THR A 24 14.40 -0.65 -4.54
C THR A 24 15.93 -0.52 -4.56
N GLY A 25 16.51 0.20 -3.60
CA GLY A 25 17.97 0.33 -3.44
C GLY A 25 18.67 -0.99 -3.14
N SER A 26 17.95 -1.97 -2.59
CA SER A 26 18.47 -3.32 -2.31
C SER A 26 18.45 -4.26 -3.53
N GLY A 27 18.08 -3.78 -4.72
CA GLY A 27 17.94 -4.58 -5.94
C GLY A 27 16.73 -5.52 -5.94
N ARG A 28 15.87 -5.44 -4.92
CA ARG A 28 14.75 -6.36 -4.69
C ARG A 28 13.46 -5.75 -5.23
N GLN A 29 13.40 -5.50 -6.53
CA GLN A 29 12.23 -4.88 -7.18
C GLN A 29 10.92 -5.60 -6.87
N ARG A 30 10.94 -6.94 -6.81
CA ARG A 30 9.76 -7.74 -6.47
C ARG A 30 9.19 -7.40 -5.09
N LEU A 31 10.06 -7.20 -4.10
CA LEU A 31 9.65 -6.82 -2.75
C LEU A 31 9.18 -5.36 -2.68
N ALA A 32 9.76 -4.47 -3.48
CA ALA A 32 9.27 -3.09 -3.60
C ALA A 32 7.83 -3.04 -4.14
N VAL A 33 7.52 -3.88 -5.15
CA VAL A 33 6.15 -4.02 -5.66
C VAL A 33 5.22 -4.58 -4.59
N THR A 34 5.62 -5.66 -3.90
CA THR A 34 4.81 -6.25 -2.81
C THR A 34 4.55 -5.24 -1.69
N TRP A 35 5.55 -4.44 -1.32
CA TRP A 35 5.40 -3.36 -0.34
C TRP A 35 4.34 -2.35 -0.76
N LEU A 36 4.42 -1.84 -2.00
CA LEU A 36 3.43 -0.91 -2.52
C LEU A 36 2.02 -1.53 -2.51
N THR A 37 1.87 -2.79 -2.94
CA THR A 37 0.58 -3.50 -2.90
C THR A 37 0.02 -3.58 -1.48
N VAL A 38 0.81 -4.02 -0.51
CA VAL A 38 0.37 -4.16 0.90
C VAL A 38 -0.04 -2.81 1.46
N VAL A 39 0.77 -1.78 1.24
CA VAL A 39 0.50 -0.45 1.77
C VAL A 39 -0.73 0.17 1.11
N SER A 40 -0.96 -0.07 -0.19
CA SER A 40 -2.22 0.29 -0.86
C SER A 40 -3.42 -0.41 -0.26
N LEU A 41 -3.33 -1.70 0.07
CA LEU A 41 -4.44 -2.42 0.73
C LEU A 41 -4.76 -1.82 2.11
N VAL A 42 -3.74 -1.43 2.89
CA VAL A 42 -3.93 -0.72 4.17
C VAL A 42 -4.65 0.63 3.96
N PHE A 43 -4.24 1.39 2.94
CA PHE A 43 -4.90 2.65 2.60
C PHE A 43 -6.38 2.46 2.23
N TYR A 44 -6.68 1.48 1.37
CA TYR A 44 -8.05 1.15 0.97
C TYR A 44 -8.89 0.62 2.15
N GLY A 45 -8.29 -0.17 3.03
CA GLY A 45 -8.94 -0.74 4.20
C GLY A 45 -9.17 0.22 5.36
N TRP A 46 -8.56 1.41 5.33
CA TRP A 46 -8.56 2.33 6.47
C TRP A 46 -9.96 2.75 6.94
N TRP A 47 -10.90 2.94 6.01
CA TRP A 47 -12.28 3.34 6.34
C TRP A 47 -13.21 2.15 6.53
N ASN A 48 -13.01 1.07 5.78
CA ASN A 48 -13.78 -0.14 5.91
C ASN A 48 -12.96 -1.36 5.47
N PRO A 49 -12.39 -2.11 6.44
CA PRO A 49 -11.49 -3.22 6.15
C PRO A 49 -12.21 -4.43 5.55
N VAL A 50 -13.55 -4.50 5.61
CA VAL A 50 -14.34 -5.60 5.02
C VAL A 50 -14.20 -5.66 3.50
N TYR A 51 -13.92 -4.53 2.85
CA TYR A 51 -13.69 -4.50 1.40
C TYR A 51 -12.29 -4.98 1.00
N VAL A 52 -11.33 -5.08 1.93
CA VAL A 52 -9.96 -5.52 1.61
C VAL A 52 -9.93 -6.98 1.18
N PRO A 53 -10.52 -7.94 1.91
CA PRO A 53 -10.62 -9.33 1.44
C PRO A 53 -11.35 -9.47 0.10
N LEU A 54 -12.39 -8.67 -0.14
CA LEU A 54 -13.12 -8.66 -1.41
C LEU A 54 -12.23 -8.18 -2.56
N LEU A 55 -11.44 -7.13 -2.33
CA LEU A 55 -10.50 -6.58 -3.30
C LEU A 55 -9.31 -7.53 -3.57
N VAL A 56 -8.78 -8.17 -2.52
CA VAL A 56 -7.74 -9.20 -2.66
C VAL A 56 -8.29 -10.41 -3.39
N GLY A 57 -9.51 -10.84 -3.06
CA GLY A 57 -10.21 -11.90 -3.76
C GLY A 57 -10.36 -11.58 -5.24
N SER A 58 -10.84 -10.39 -5.58
CA SER A 58 -10.97 -10.00 -6.99
C SER A 58 -9.63 -10.00 -7.72
N MET A 59 -8.55 -9.48 -7.11
CA MET A 59 -7.21 -9.51 -7.68
C MET A 59 -6.69 -10.93 -7.94
N LEU A 60 -7.02 -11.90 -7.08
CA LEU A 60 -6.58 -13.29 -7.22
C LEU A 60 -7.37 -14.07 -8.28
N PHE A 61 -8.64 -13.75 -8.47
CA PHE A 61 -9.51 -14.42 -9.45
C PHE A 61 -9.59 -13.70 -10.81
N ASN A 62 -9.02 -12.48 -10.92
CA ASN A 62 -9.03 -11.66 -12.13
C ASN A 62 -7.64 -11.65 -12.81
N TYR A 63 -7.18 -12.83 -13.24
CA TYR A 63 -5.94 -13.04 -13.99
C TYR A 63 -6.17 -14.09 -15.09
#